data_AF-A0A090S6E8-F1
#
_entry.id   AF-A0A090S6E8-F1
#
_cell.length_a   1.000
_cell.length_b   1.000
_cell.length_c   1.000
_cell.angle_alpha   90.00
_cell.angle_beta   90.00
_cell.angle_gamma   90.00
#
_symmetry.space_group_name_H-M   'P 1'
#
loop_
_entity.id
_entity.type
_entity.pdbx_description
1 polymer ?
#
loop_
_entity_poly.entity_id
_entity_poly.type
_entity_poly.pdbx_seq_one_letter_code
_entity_poly.pdbx_strand_id
1 'polypeptide(L)'
;MWKWLHPYAKPETTYNLCGTLLPWFATLALACLSIGTVWGLAYAPADYQQGDSFRIIYIHVPSAIWSMGVYMSMAIAAFVGLVWQVKLSSMAALAMAPIGAVFTFIALLTGAVWGKPMWGAWWVWDARLTSELILLFLYLGVIAFTTHSMIKKRQQGSRHSCHCWCYQPANHSLLSRVVEHASPRRDHH
;
A
#
# COMPACT_ATOMS: atom_id res chain seq x y z
N MET A 1 -21.03 18.82 -20.11
CA MET A 1 -21.18 17.35 -20.07
C MET A 1 -20.29 16.80 -18.94
N TRP A 2 -20.74 15.75 -18.23
CA TRP A 2 -20.15 15.17 -17.00
C TRP A 2 -20.01 16.06 -15.75
N LYS A 3 -21.08 16.75 -15.34
CA LYS A 3 -21.08 17.52 -14.08
C LYS A 3 -20.92 16.65 -12.81
N TRP A 4 -21.22 15.35 -12.88
CA TRP A 4 -21.11 14.42 -11.74
C TRP A 4 -19.68 13.87 -11.51
N LEU A 5 -18.80 13.85 -12.52
CA LEU A 5 -17.41 13.38 -12.35
C LEU A 5 -16.46 14.49 -11.85
N HIS A 6 -16.82 15.74 -12.08
CA HIS A 6 -16.03 16.93 -11.73
C HIS A 6 -15.70 17.08 -10.23
N PRO A 7 -16.56 16.68 -9.27
CA PRO A 7 -16.25 16.70 -7.84
C PRO A 7 -15.17 15.71 -7.42
N TYR A 8 -15.07 14.54 -8.09
CA TYR A 8 -14.10 13.48 -7.76
C TYR A 8 -12.70 13.73 -8.31
N ALA A 9 -12.51 14.79 -9.10
CA ALA A 9 -11.19 15.28 -9.45
C ALA A 9 -10.46 15.88 -8.23
N LYS A 10 -11.18 16.27 -7.17
CA LYS A 10 -10.60 16.72 -5.91
C LYS A 10 -10.17 15.52 -5.06
N PRO A 11 -8.89 15.44 -4.63
CA PRO A 11 -8.40 14.32 -3.82
C PRO A 11 -9.16 14.12 -2.51
N GLU A 12 -9.58 15.20 -1.87
CA GLU A 12 -10.30 15.19 -0.58
C GLU A 12 -11.68 14.52 -0.70
N THR A 13 -12.43 14.86 -1.74
CA THR A 13 -13.78 14.31 -1.98
C THR A 13 -13.70 12.83 -2.31
N THR A 14 -12.70 12.43 -3.09
CA THR A 14 -12.43 11.02 -3.41
C THR A 14 -11.96 10.24 -2.19
N TYR A 15 -11.10 10.82 -1.34
CA TYR A 15 -10.65 10.18 -0.11
C TYR A 15 -11.81 9.93 0.87
N ASN A 16 -12.71 10.90 1.05
CA ASN A 16 -13.89 10.75 1.92
C ASN A 16 -14.85 9.67 1.41
N LEU A 17 -15.05 9.60 0.09
CA LEU A 17 -15.83 8.53 -0.53
C LEU A 17 -15.18 7.17 -0.28
N CYS A 18 -13.87 7.05 -0.54
CA CYS A 18 -13.11 5.84 -0.25
C CYS A 18 -13.23 5.44 1.22
N GLY A 19 -13.09 6.37 2.17
CA GLY A 19 -13.21 6.10 3.60
C GLY A 19 -14.60 5.60 4.01
N THR A 20 -15.66 6.09 3.36
CA THR A 20 -17.03 5.64 3.62
C THR A 20 -17.30 4.24 3.07
N LEU A 21 -16.75 3.93 1.89
CA LEU A 21 -16.93 2.63 1.23
C LEU A 21 -15.97 1.56 1.73
N LEU A 22 -14.82 1.94 2.27
CA LEU A 22 -13.78 1.04 2.76
C LEU A 22 -14.29 -0.01 3.76
N PRO A 23 -15.06 0.31 4.83
CA PRO A 23 -15.51 -0.70 5.78
C PRO A 23 -16.46 -1.72 5.14
N TRP A 24 -17.31 -1.29 4.20
CA TRP A 24 -18.22 -2.18 3.48
C TRP A 24 -17.47 -3.15 2.57
N PHE A 25 -16.52 -2.64 1.79
CA PHE A 25 -15.70 -3.51 0.94
C PHE A 25 -14.76 -4.40 1.76
N ALA A 26 -14.21 -3.91 2.87
CA ALA A 26 -13.35 -4.69 3.74
C ALA A 26 -14.12 -5.85 4.41
N THR A 27 -15.32 -5.58 4.93
CA THR A 27 -16.18 -6.62 5.54
C THR A 27 -16.62 -7.65 4.51
N LEU A 28 -17.05 -7.22 3.33
CA LEU A 28 -17.43 -8.13 2.24
C LEU A 28 -16.23 -8.93 1.73
N ALA A 29 -15.07 -8.32 1.56
CA ALA A 29 -13.85 -9.01 1.17
C ALA A 29 -13.45 -10.06 2.21
N LEU A 30 -13.48 -9.72 3.50
CA LEU A 30 -13.16 -10.65 4.58
C LEU A 30 -14.15 -11.81 4.63
N ALA A 31 -15.45 -11.55 4.47
CA ALA A 31 -16.48 -12.58 4.42
C ALA A 31 -16.28 -13.52 3.22
N CYS A 32 -16.11 -12.97 2.01
CA CYS A 32 -15.90 -13.79 0.81
C CYS A 32 -14.59 -14.59 0.87
N LEU A 33 -13.49 -13.99 1.32
CA LEU A 33 -12.21 -14.68 1.44
C LEU A 33 -12.26 -15.78 2.49
N SER A 34 -12.87 -15.53 3.66
CA SER A 34 -13.00 -16.55 4.71
C SER A 34 -13.89 -17.70 4.27
N ILE A 35 -15.07 -17.42 3.69
CA ILE A 35 -15.97 -18.44 3.17
C ILE A 35 -15.29 -19.26 2.07
N GLY A 36 -14.68 -18.59 1.07
CA GLY A 36 -13.99 -19.27 -0.03
C GLY A 36 -12.82 -20.12 0.43
N THR A 37 -12.03 -19.64 1.40
CA THR A 37 -10.90 -20.37 1.97
C THR A 37 -11.36 -21.59 2.75
N VAL A 38 -12.40 -21.46 3.59
CA VAL A 38 -12.97 -22.57 4.36
C VAL A 38 -13.59 -23.60 3.42
N TRP A 39 -14.32 -23.17 2.39
CA TRP A 39 -14.91 -24.07 1.42
C TRP A 39 -13.86 -24.85 0.62
N GLY A 40 -12.83 -24.14 0.12
CA GLY A 40 -11.76 -24.73 -0.68
C GLY A 40 -10.85 -25.69 0.11
N LEU A 41 -10.56 -25.40 1.38
CA LEU A 41 -9.69 -26.25 2.20
C LEU A 41 -10.45 -27.38 2.91
N ALA A 42 -11.65 -27.13 3.43
CA ALA A 42 -12.36 -28.11 4.25
C ALA A 42 -13.23 -29.06 3.44
N TYR A 43 -13.90 -28.56 2.40
CA TYR A 43 -14.95 -29.30 1.69
C TYR A 43 -14.55 -29.78 0.28
N ALA A 44 -13.43 -29.32 -0.27
CA ALA A 44 -12.97 -29.81 -1.57
C ALA A 44 -12.56 -31.30 -1.47
N PRO A 45 -13.08 -32.16 -2.36
CA PRO A 45 -12.68 -33.56 -2.39
C PRO A 45 -11.20 -33.67 -2.74
N ALA A 46 -10.53 -34.65 -2.14
CA ALA A 46 -9.14 -34.96 -2.46
C ALA A 46 -9.05 -35.42 -3.93
N ASP A 47 -8.02 -34.95 -4.63
CA ASP A 47 -7.77 -35.36 -6.00
C ASP A 47 -7.20 -36.80 -6.04
N TYR A 48 -7.49 -37.54 -7.11
CA TYR A 48 -7.07 -38.93 -7.27
C TYR A 48 -5.54 -39.09 -7.34
N GLN A 49 -4.82 -38.10 -7.88
CA GLN A 49 -3.36 -38.16 -8.02
C GLN A 49 -2.62 -37.35 -6.95
N GLN A 50 -3.20 -36.23 -6.52
CA GLN A 50 -2.53 -35.26 -5.63
C GLN A 50 -3.03 -35.31 -4.17
N GLY A 51 -4.08 -36.10 -3.89
CA GLY A 51 -4.67 -36.23 -2.56
C GLY A 51 -5.11 -34.88 -2.00
N ASP A 52 -4.85 -34.65 -0.72
CA ASP A 52 -5.19 -33.39 -0.03
C ASP A 52 -4.31 -32.20 -0.42
N SER A 53 -3.17 -32.44 -1.10
CA SER A 53 -2.28 -31.36 -1.55
C SER A 53 -2.96 -30.47 -2.60
N PHE A 54 -3.91 -31.03 -3.35
CA PHE A 54 -4.72 -30.28 -4.32
C PHE A 54 -5.46 -29.12 -3.65
N ARG A 55 -5.88 -29.24 -2.39
CA ARG A 55 -6.67 -28.21 -1.70
C ARG A 55 -5.93 -26.87 -1.56
N ILE A 56 -4.59 -26.89 -1.56
CA ILE A 56 -3.73 -25.70 -1.49
C ILE A 56 -3.91 -24.81 -2.74
N ILE A 57 -4.27 -25.41 -3.88
CA ILE A 57 -4.40 -24.70 -5.16
C ILE A 57 -5.49 -23.62 -5.11
N TYR A 58 -6.54 -23.82 -4.32
CA TYR A 58 -7.65 -22.88 -4.15
C TYR A 58 -7.22 -21.58 -3.50
N ILE A 59 -6.10 -21.56 -2.78
CA ILE A 59 -5.49 -20.34 -2.24
C ILE A 59 -4.40 -19.84 -3.18
N HIS A 60 -3.56 -20.76 -3.66
CA HIS A 60 -2.39 -20.43 -4.48
C HIS A 60 -2.77 -19.72 -5.79
N VAL A 61 -3.72 -20.28 -6.56
CA VAL A 61 -4.06 -19.77 -7.90
C VAL A 61 -4.69 -18.38 -7.85
N PRO A 62 -5.70 -18.10 -6.99
CA PRO A 62 -6.20 -16.75 -6.84
C PRO A 62 -5.12 -15.77 -6.39
N SER A 63 -4.24 -16.17 -5.45
CA SER A 63 -3.15 -15.31 -4.99
C SER A 63 -2.19 -14.94 -6.12
N ALA A 64 -1.84 -15.89 -6.99
CA ALA A 64 -0.97 -15.65 -8.15
C ALA A 64 -1.65 -14.77 -9.22
N ILE A 65 -2.95 -14.95 -9.46
CA ILE A 65 -3.68 -14.08 -10.41
C ILE A 65 -3.75 -12.65 -9.88
N TRP A 66 -4.02 -12.46 -8.58
CA TRP A 66 -4.08 -11.14 -7.98
C TRP A 66 -2.70 -10.48 -7.87
N SER A 67 -1.63 -11.24 -7.66
CA SER A 67 -0.27 -10.70 -7.62
C SER A 67 0.11 -10.00 -8.94
N MET A 68 -0.15 -10.67 -10.06
CA MET A 68 0.06 -10.13 -11.41
C MET A 68 -0.99 -9.08 -11.79
N GLY A 69 -2.25 -9.29 -11.41
CA GLY A 69 -3.35 -8.36 -11.70
C GLY A 69 -3.16 -6.99 -11.05
N VAL A 70 -2.69 -6.96 -9.80
CA VAL A 70 -2.32 -5.71 -9.11
C VAL A 70 -1.12 -5.05 -9.79
N TYR A 71 -0.17 -5.82 -10.29
CA TYR A 71 1.00 -5.29 -10.99
C TYR A 71 0.60 -4.59 -12.29
N MET A 72 -0.26 -5.25 -13.07
CA MET A 72 -0.84 -4.67 -14.28
C MET A 72 -1.69 -3.43 -13.97
N SER A 73 -2.50 -3.48 -12.93
CA SER A 73 -3.33 -2.33 -12.50
C SER A 73 -2.47 -1.14 -12.09
N MET A 74 -1.37 -1.39 -11.37
CA MET A 74 -0.39 -0.38 -11.00
C MET A 74 0.32 0.20 -12.23
N ALA A 75 0.68 -0.62 -13.21
CA ALA A 75 1.27 -0.16 -14.48
C ALA A 75 0.31 0.72 -15.28
N ILE A 76 -0.98 0.35 -15.36
CA ILE A 76 -2.02 1.15 -16.00
C ILE A 76 -2.19 2.48 -15.26
N ALA A 77 -2.27 2.47 -13.92
CA ALA A 77 -2.38 3.68 -13.12
C ALA A 77 -1.17 4.61 -13.32
N ALA A 78 0.05 4.05 -13.38
CA ALA A 78 1.26 4.81 -13.67
C ALA A 78 1.24 5.41 -15.09
N PHE A 79 0.78 4.66 -16.09
CA PHE A 79 0.64 5.13 -17.47
C PHE A 79 -0.37 6.28 -17.57
N VAL A 80 -1.53 6.15 -16.93
CA VAL A 80 -2.54 7.21 -16.88
C VAL A 80 -1.97 8.48 -16.22
N GLY A 81 -1.18 8.31 -15.15
CA GLY A 81 -0.49 9.42 -14.51
C GLY A 81 0.56 10.08 -15.39
N LEU A 82 1.23 9.32 -16.24
CA LEU A 82 2.20 9.87 -17.19
C LEU A 82 1.52 10.65 -18.32
N VAL A 83 0.46 10.11 -18.91
CA VAL A 83 -0.22 10.71 -20.08
C VAL A 83 -1.08 11.92 -19.67
N TRP A 84 -1.93 11.76 -18.65
CA TRP A 84 -2.88 12.79 -18.25
C TRP A 84 -2.42 13.64 -17.05
N GLN A 85 -1.26 13.35 -16.46
CA GLN A 85 -0.68 14.12 -15.34
C GLN A 85 -1.64 14.27 -14.15
N VAL A 86 -2.53 13.28 -13.95
CA VAL A 86 -3.53 13.28 -12.88
C VAL A 86 -2.90 12.78 -11.59
N LYS A 87 -2.76 13.65 -10.59
CA LYS A 87 -2.13 13.31 -9.29
C LYS A 87 -2.76 12.09 -8.59
N LEU A 88 -4.07 11.88 -8.75
CA LEU A 88 -4.80 10.77 -8.14
C LEU A 88 -4.30 9.40 -8.63
N SER A 89 -3.92 9.29 -9.90
CA SER A 89 -3.44 8.03 -10.49
C SER A 89 -2.12 7.57 -9.88
N SER A 90 -1.19 8.48 -9.63
CA SER A 90 0.07 8.19 -8.95
C SER A 90 -0.18 7.78 -7.49
N MET A 91 -1.13 8.44 -6.80
CA MET A 91 -1.50 8.04 -5.43
C MET A 91 -2.12 6.64 -5.38
N ALA A 92 -2.97 6.30 -6.37
CA ALA A 92 -3.55 4.97 -6.48
C ALA A 92 -2.48 3.90 -6.73
N ALA A 93 -1.53 4.14 -7.65
CA ALA A 93 -0.42 3.22 -7.91
C ALA A 93 0.42 2.94 -6.64
N LEU A 94 0.70 3.97 -5.84
CA LEU A 94 1.42 3.83 -4.58
C LEU A 94 0.65 3.03 -3.53
N ALA A 95 -0.69 3.16 -3.49
CA ALA A 95 -1.53 2.41 -2.56
C ALA A 95 -1.65 0.92 -2.93
N MET A 96 -1.53 0.58 -4.21
CA MET A 96 -1.59 -0.80 -4.70
C MET A 96 -0.33 -1.61 -4.40
N ALA A 97 0.84 -0.97 -4.37
CA ALA A 97 2.13 -1.64 -4.18
C ALA A 97 2.21 -2.59 -2.95
N PRO A 98 1.82 -2.18 -1.72
CA PRO A 98 1.85 -3.09 -0.57
C PRO A 98 0.86 -4.26 -0.69
N ILE A 99 -0.29 -4.06 -1.34
CA ILE A 99 -1.29 -5.11 -1.54
C ILE A 99 -0.73 -6.20 -2.46
N GLY A 100 -0.13 -5.79 -3.59
CA GLY A 100 0.52 -6.72 -4.53
C GLY A 100 1.70 -7.48 -3.92
N ALA A 101 2.47 -6.84 -3.03
CA ALA A 101 3.56 -7.48 -2.29
C ALA A 101 3.07 -8.61 -1.36
N VAL A 102 1.91 -8.42 -0.71
CA VAL A 102 1.32 -9.46 0.16
C VAL A 102 0.84 -10.65 -0.68
N PHE A 103 0.16 -10.40 -1.80
CA PHE A 103 -0.31 -11.49 -2.67
C PHE A 103 0.84 -12.27 -3.32
N THR A 104 1.90 -11.60 -3.80
CA THR A 104 3.11 -12.29 -4.31
C THR A 104 3.75 -13.16 -3.23
N PHE A 105 3.87 -12.66 -2.00
CA PHE A 105 4.43 -13.42 -0.89
C PHE A 105 3.59 -14.66 -0.55
N ILE A 106 2.26 -14.52 -0.48
CA ILE A 106 1.34 -15.66 -0.24
C ILE A 106 1.43 -16.67 -1.40
N ALA A 107 1.47 -16.21 -2.65
CA ALA A 107 1.61 -17.07 -3.82
C ALA A 107 2.92 -17.88 -3.77
N LEU A 108 4.04 -17.25 -3.41
CA LEU A 108 5.34 -17.91 -3.27
C LEU A 108 5.35 -18.94 -2.14
N LEU A 109 4.83 -18.61 -0.96
CA LEU A 109 4.76 -19.54 0.16
C LEU A 109 3.89 -20.74 -0.17
N THR A 110 2.68 -20.51 -0.67
CA THR A 110 1.75 -21.58 -1.04
C THR A 110 2.27 -22.43 -2.19
N GLY A 111 2.97 -21.82 -3.16
CA GLY A 111 3.63 -22.52 -4.26
C GLY A 111 4.77 -23.42 -3.78
N ALA A 112 5.59 -22.94 -2.84
CA ALA A 112 6.67 -23.73 -2.24
C ALA A 112 6.13 -24.93 -1.44
N VAL A 113 5.05 -24.74 -0.69
CA VAL A 113 4.38 -25.81 0.07
C VAL A 113 3.79 -26.86 -0.87
N TRP A 114 3.18 -26.43 -1.99
CA TRP A 114 2.64 -27.34 -3.01
C TRP A 114 3.74 -28.06 -3.82
N GLY A 115 4.92 -27.47 -3.96
CA GLY A 115 6.07 -28.09 -4.64
C GLY A 115 6.60 -29.36 -3.97
N LYS A 116 6.54 -29.45 -2.64
CA LYS A 116 7.03 -30.62 -1.88
C LYS A 116 6.35 -31.94 -2.27
N PRO A 117 5.01 -32.08 -2.25
CA PRO A 117 4.35 -33.32 -2.65
C PRO A 117 4.47 -33.61 -4.15
N MET A 118 4.56 -32.57 -4.99
CA MET A 118 4.53 -32.72 -6.45
C MET A 118 5.89 -33.03 -7.07
N TRP A 119 6.94 -32.34 -6.61
CA TRP A 119 8.28 -32.38 -7.21
C TRP A 119 9.35 -32.85 -6.22
N GLY A 120 8.98 -33.17 -4.98
CA GLY A 120 9.91 -33.61 -3.93
C GLY A 120 10.80 -32.49 -3.36
N ALA A 121 10.65 -31.24 -3.84
CA ALA A 121 11.45 -30.10 -3.44
C ALA A 121 10.56 -28.89 -3.14
N TRP A 122 10.91 -28.13 -2.11
CA TRP A 122 10.20 -26.91 -1.71
C TRP A 122 10.46 -25.73 -2.67
N TRP A 123 11.58 -25.75 -3.37
CA TRP A 123 11.97 -24.68 -4.27
C TRP A 123 12.67 -25.26 -5.49
N VAL A 124 12.19 -24.86 -6.66
CA VAL A 124 12.78 -25.20 -7.95
C VAL A 124 13.00 -23.89 -8.70
N TRP A 125 14.18 -23.74 -9.31
CA TRP A 125 14.54 -22.55 -10.09
C TRP A 125 13.91 -22.57 -11.49
N ASP A 126 12.61 -22.86 -11.56
CA ASP A 126 11.84 -22.82 -12.79
C ASP A 126 11.39 -21.37 -13.12
N ALA A 127 11.11 -21.11 -14.40
CA ALA A 127 10.72 -19.79 -14.89
C ALA A 127 9.48 -19.21 -14.17
N ARG A 128 8.58 -20.07 -13.67
CA ARG A 128 7.35 -19.65 -12.98
C ARG A 128 7.60 -19.16 -11.55
N LEU A 129 8.38 -19.92 -10.76
CA LEU A 129 8.69 -19.55 -9.38
C LEU A 129 9.67 -18.37 -9.32
N THR A 130 10.62 -18.35 -10.24
CA THR A 130 11.60 -17.26 -10.34
C THR A 130 10.98 -15.95 -10.78
N SER A 131 10.01 -15.97 -11.72
CA SER A 131 9.32 -14.75 -12.14
C SER A 131 8.47 -14.14 -11.03
N GLU A 132 7.74 -14.95 -10.24
CA GLU A 132 7.00 -14.48 -9.06
C GLU A 132 7.94 -13.93 -7.97
N LEU A 133 9.11 -14.53 -7.78
CA LEU A 133 10.12 -14.01 -6.84
C LEU A 133 10.65 -12.65 -7.30
N ILE A 134 10.96 -12.50 -8.60
CA ILE A 134 11.38 -11.23 -9.18
C ILE A 134 10.26 -10.18 -9.01
N LEU A 135 8.99 -10.57 -9.21
CA LEU A 135 7.85 -9.69 -9.02
C LEU A 135 7.74 -9.20 -7.57
N LEU A 136 7.96 -10.07 -6.58
CA LEU A 136 8.02 -9.68 -5.17
C LEU A 136 9.11 -8.60 -4.95
N PHE A 137 10.31 -8.80 -5.49
CA PHE A 137 11.38 -7.81 -5.38
C PHE A 137 11.05 -6.49 -6.07
N LEU A 138 10.34 -6.53 -7.19
CA LEU A 138 9.87 -5.33 -7.88
C LEU A 138 8.93 -4.53 -6.96
N TYR A 139 7.95 -5.18 -6.32
CA TYR A 139 7.07 -4.51 -5.36
C TYR A 139 7.84 -3.91 -4.18
N LEU A 140 8.78 -4.67 -3.59
CA LEU A 140 9.61 -4.16 -2.49
C LEU A 140 10.45 -2.96 -2.95
N GLY A 141 10.98 -2.98 -4.16
CA GLY A 141 11.70 -1.86 -4.76
C GLY A 141 10.83 -0.60 -4.86
N VAL A 142 9.58 -0.73 -5.32
CA VAL A 142 8.63 0.39 -5.40
C VAL A 142 8.30 0.95 -4.01
N ILE A 143 8.05 0.08 -3.03
CA ILE A 143 7.73 0.50 -1.65
C ILE A 143 8.94 1.19 -1.00
N ALA A 144 10.14 0.64 -1.16
CA ALA A 144 11.38 1.21 -0.64
C ALA A 144 11.66 2.58 -1.26
N PHE A 145 11.53 2.70 -2.58
CA PHE A 145 11.69 3.97 -3.29
C PHE A 145 10.70 5.03 -2.80
N THR A 146 9.43 4.64 -2.66
CA THR A 146 8.37 5.53 -2.19
C THR A 146 8.66 6.01 -0.77
N THR A 147 9.00 5.11 0.14
CA THR A 147 9.32 5.43 1.54
C THR A 147 10.49 6.40 1.62
N HIS A 148 11.57 6.13 0.87
CA HIS A 148 12.73 7.01 0.81
C HIS A 148 12.37 8.41 0.26
N SER A 149 11.57 8.48 -0.80
CA SER A 149 11.13 9.75 -1.39
C SER A 149 10.31 10.60 -0.41
N MET A 150 9.47 9.96 0.42
CA MET A 150 8.67 10.64 1.43
C MET A 150 9.53 11.18 2.57
N ILE A 151 10.54 10.42 3.03
CA ILE A 151 11.50 10.86 4.04
C ILE A 151 12.30 12.08 3.54
N LYS A 152 12.80 12.03 2.30
CA LYS A 152 13.56 13.15 1.71
C LYS A 152 12.71 14.42 1.62
N LYS A 153 11.45 14.32 1.21
CA LYS A 153 10.52 15.47 1.17
C LYS A 153 10.25 16.04 2.57
N ARG A 154 10.07 15.20 3.59
CA ARG A 154 9.92 15.65 4.99
C ARG A 154 11.16 16.38 5.50
N GLN A 155 12.35 15.84 5.25
CA GLN A 155 13.61 16.48 5.65
C GLN A 155 13.82 17.82 4.94
N GLN A 156 13.52 17.90 3.64
CA GLN A 156 13.63 19.15 2.88
C GLN A 156 12.61 20.19 3.37
N GLY A 157 11.36 19.78 3.68
CA GLY A 157 10.35 20.66 4.27
C GLY A 157 10.76 21.20 5.64
N SER A 158 11.32 20.33 6.51
CA SER A 158 11.89 20.74 7.79
C SER A 158 13.05 21.75 7.62
N ARG A 159 13.96 21.52 6.67
CA ARG A 159 15.05 22.45 6.34
C ARG A 159 14.55 23.82 5.90
N HIS A 160 13.55 23.88 5.02
CA HIS A 160 12.97 25.15 4.57
C HIS A 160 12.18 25.85 5.67
N SER A 161 11.49 25.09 6.54
CA SER A 161 10.78 25.65 7.69
C SER A 161 11.76 26.24 8.71
N CYS A 162 12.92 25.61 8.94
CA CYS A 162 14.00 26.17 9.76
C CYS A 162 14.63 27.41 9.10
N HIS A 163 14.81 27.42 7.77
CA HIS A 163 15.28 28.59 7.04
C HIS A 163 14.28 29.75 7.08
N CYS A 164 12.97 29.51 6.96
CA CYS A 164 11.93 30.53 7.16
C CYS A 164 11.85 31.03 8.61
N TRP A 165 12.12 30.17 9.60
CA TRP A 165 12.22 30.59 11.00
C TRP A 165 13.42 31.51 11.25
N CYS A 166 14.55 31.29 10.59
CA CYS A 166 15.69 32.21 10.62
C CYS A 166 15.49 33.50 9.81
N TYR A 167 14.53 33.53 8.88
CA TYR A 167 14.24 34.68 8.00
C TYR A 167 12.91 35.37 8.32
N GLN A 168 12.27 35.08 9.46
CA GLN A 168 11.21 35.91 9.98
C GLN A 168 11.89 37.07 10.73
N PRO A 169 12.01 38.28 10.15
CA PRO A 169 12.45 39.42 10.93
C PRO A 169 11.43 39.59 12.03
N ALA A 170 11.89 39.41 13.25
CA ALA A 170 11.17 39.72 14.46
C ALA A 170 10.68 41.19 14.37
N ASN A 171 9.44 41.40 13.90
CA ASN A 171 8.70 42.61 14.22
C ASN A 171 8.28 42.49 15.69
N HIS A 172 9.28 42.65 16.55
CA HIS A 172 9.25 42.44 18.00
C HIS A 172 8.60 43.63 18.71
N SER A 173 7.51 44.16 18.17
CA SER A 173 6.74 45.27 18.77
C SER A 173 5.49 44.81 19.53
N LEU A 174 5.04 43.57 19.31
CA LEU A 174 3.82 43.03 19.97
C LEU A 174 4.11 41.97 21.05
N LEU A 175 5.29 41.36 21.07
CA LEU A 175 5.65 40.32 22.05
C LEU A 175 6.26 40.85 23.35
N SER A 176 6.70 42.11 23.41
CA SER A 176 7.20 42.71 24.66
C SER A 176 6.09 42.93 25.70
N ARG A 177 4.83 43.14 25.27
CA ARG A 177 3.71 43.40 26.19
C ARG A 177 3.20 42.18 26.95
N VAL A 178 3.47 40.96 26.47
CA VAL A 178 3.01 39.74 27.13
C VAL A 178 4.04 39.23 28.15
N VAL A 179 5.32 39.59 28.00
CA VAL A 179 6.38 39.17 28.92
C VAL A 179 6.53 40.09 30.15
N GLU A 180 6.07 41.34 30.08
CA GLU A 180 6.13 42.28 31.22
C GLU A 180 5.13 41.98 32.36
N HIS A 181 4.12 41.14 32.16
CA HIS A 181 3.13 40.79 33.19
C HIS A 181 3.49 39.57 34.05
N ALA A 182 4.67 38.97 33.86
CA ALA A 182 5.12 37.78 34.58
C ALA A 182 6.44 37.97 35.35
N SER A 183 6.70 39.17 35.87
CA SER A 183 7.80 39.41 36.81
C SER A 183 7.27 39.52 38.24
N PRO A 184 7.55 38.55 39.14
CA PRO A 184 7.32 38.73 40.57
C PRO A 184 8.31 39.77 41.09
N ARG A 185 7.79 40.79 41.79
CA ARG A 185 8.58 41.78 42.52
C ARG A 185 9.58 41.09 43.44
N ARG A 186 10.86 41.42 43.31
CA ARG A 186 11.87 41.23 44.33
C ARG A 186 11.62 42.30 45.40
N ASP A 187 11.07 41.89 46.54
CA ASP A 187 11.01 42.73 47.72
C ASP A 187 12.33 42.59 48.49
N HIS A 188 12.93 43.75 48.75
CA HIS A 188 14.08 43.96 49.61
C HIS A 188 13.70 43.70 51.07
N HIS A 189 14.54 42.95 51.79
CA HIS A 189 14.88 43.16 53.20
C HIS A 189 16.27 42.60 53.48
#